data_AF-A0A1S3X880-F1
#
_entry.id   AF-A0A1S3X880-F1
#
_cell.length_a   1.000
_cell.length_b   1.000
_cell.length_c   1.000
_cell.angle_alpha   90.00
_cell.angle_beta   90.00
_cell.angle_gamma   90.00
#
_symmetry.space_group_name_H-M   'P 1'
#
loop_
_entity.id
_entity.type
_entity.pdbx_description
1 polymer ?
#
loop_
_entity_poly.entity_id
_entity_poly.type
_entity_poly.pdbx_seq_one_letter_code
_entity_poly.pdbx_strand_id
1 'polypeptide(L)'
;MVEDREVQANKESLVLDSIYVSGWQCSSTHTSTNEPGPYLADYPYGTVPNKVEHLFMAQQYHDRKQREARMSMSREDRARTPFIDYLKPIIADGDTGFGGATTTVKLCKLFVERGAAGVHIEDQSSVTKKCGHMAGKVLVAVSEHINRLVAARLQFDIMGVETVLVARTDAVAANLIQNNVDTRDHQLILGATNPNLKGKSLATILSEAMAAGKTGPELQAIEDNWTAMAQLKTFSECVVDAINKMNISGSEKERKLNEWMHYSSYEKCLSLEQGREIAERLGLSNLFFDWDLPRTREGFYRFKGSVEAAIVRGWAFANHADIIWMETASPDLVECTKFAGGVESMRPEIMLAYNLSPSFNWDSSGMNDFQMMDFIPKIAKLGYCWQFITLAGFHADALIVDTFAKDFAKRGMLAYVEKIRREERKHGVDTLAHQKWSGANYYDRVLRTVQGGITSTAAMGKGVTEEQFEEKWTREGATNLGDGNMVIAKAGM
;
A
#
# COMPACT_ATOMS: atom_id res chain seq x y z
N MET A 1 -4.94 6.56 8.16
CA MET A 1 -5.28 5.12 8.05
C MET A 1 -5.98 4.98 6.70
N VAL A 2 -6.64 3.87 6.40
CA VAL A 2 -7.16 3.59 5.04
C VAL A 2 -8.66 3.53 5.02
N GLU A 3 -9.21 4.23 4.04
CA GLU A 3 -10.62 4.60 4.01
C GLU A 3 -11.44 3.78 3.05
N ASP A 4 -12.48 3.16 3.58
CA ASP A 4 -13.51 2.53 2.77
C ASP A 4 -14.65 3.52 2.46
N ARG A 5 -14.94 4.49 3.37
CA ARG A 5 -16.12 5.38 3.29
C ARG A 5 -15.87 6.81 3.80
N GLU A 6 -16.67 7.77 3.30
CA GLU A 6 -16.70 9.18 3.71
C GLU A 6 -16.83 9.39 5.24
N VAL A 7 -17.67 8.60 5.91
CA VAL A 7 -17.85 8.71 7.37
C VAL A 7 -16.56 8.36 8.11
N GLN A 8 -15.79 7.40 7.60
CA GLN A 8 -14.52 7.00 8.18
C GLN A 8 -13.48 8.13 7.99
N ALA A 9 -13.41 8.71 6.80
CA ALA A 9 -12.53 9.83 6.48
C ALA A 9 -12.74 11.04 7.39
N ASN A 10 -14.00 11.42 7.56
CA ASN A 10 -14.38 12.51 8.44
C ASN A 10 -14.01 12.24 9.91
N LYS A 11 -14.12 10.99 10.37
CA LYS A 11 -13.73 10.61 11.75
C LYS A 11 -12.22 10.55 11.92
N GLU A 12 -11.48 10.05 10.94
CA GLU A 12 -10.01 10.03 10.96
C GLU A 12 -9.42 11.45 10.96
N SER A 13 -10.04 12.40 10.25
CA SER A 13 -9.60 13.81 10.22
C SER A 13 -9.54 14.49 11.61
N LEU A 14 -10.18 13.89 12.62
CA LEU A 14 -10.14 14.33 14.02
C LEU A 14 -8.80 14.02 14.70
N VAL A 15 -8.06 13.01 14.23
CA VAL A 15 -6.91 12.43 14.95
C VAL A 15 -5.70 12.12 14.07
N LEU A 16 -5.88 11.99 12.75
CA LEU A 16 -4.82 11.72 11.77
C LEU A 16 -4.62 12.90 10.83
N ASP A 17 -3.40 13.07 10.32
CA ASP A 17 -3.00 14.19 9.47
C ASP A 17 -3.01 13.89 7.97
N SER A 18 -3.16 12.62 7.57
CA SER A 18 -3.20 12.18 6.18
C SER A 18 -4.14 10.99 5.97
N ILE A 19 -4.59 10.84 4.73
CA ILE A 19 -5.49 9.78 4.28
C ILE A 19 -4.75 8.90 3.27
N TYR A 20 -4.90 7.58 3.39
CA TYR A 20 -4.39 6.65 2.37
C TYR A 20 -5.56 5.96 1.65
N VAL A 21 -5.56 6.00 0.31
CA VAL A 21 -6.52 5.28 -0.53
C VAL A 21 -5.86 4.04 -1.12
N SER A 22 -6.31 2.87 -0.65
CA SER A 22 -5.77 1.56 -1.02
C SER A 22 -6.41 1.00 -2.29
N GLY A 23 -5.58 0.56 -3.24
CA GLY A 23 -6.04 -0.18 -4.40
C GLY A 23 -6.61 -1.55 -4.02
N TRP A 24 -6.13 -2.17 -2.95
CA TRP A 24 -6.67 -3.45 -2.46
C TRP A 24 -8.12 -3.29 -2.01
N GLN A 25 -8.41 -2.24 -1.24
CA GLN A 25 -9.79 -1.96 -0.83
C GLN A 25 -10.65 -1.64 -2.04
N CYS A 26 -10.16 -0.79 -2.94
CA CYS A 26 -10.91 -0.45 -4.15
C CYS A 26 -11.23 -1.68 -5.01
N SER A 27 -10.32 -2.64 -5.12
CA SER A 27 -10.54 -3.93 -5.78
C SER A 27 -11.71 -4.72 -5.21
N SER A 28 -11.90 -4.64 -3.89
CA SER A 28 -12.92 -5.43 -3.18
C SER A 28 -14.25 -4.69 -3.02
N THR A 29 -14.23 -3.35 -3.00
CA THR A 29 -15.39 -2.55 -2.56
C THR A 29 -15.82 -1.43 -3.52
N HIS A 30 -14.97 -1.00 -4.46
CA HIS A 30 -15.21 0.23 -5.23
C HIS A 30 -14.78 0.17 -6.69
N THR A 31 -14.70 -1.01 -7.30
CA THR A 31 -14.36 -1.13 -8.72
C THR A 31 -15.36 -0.37 -9.57
N SER A 32 -14.87 0.38 -10.56
CA SER A 32 -15.73 1.22 -11.42
C SER A 32 -16.73 0.42 -12.29
N THR A 33 -16.52 -0.89 -12.43
CA THR A 33 -17.41 -1.84 -13.10
C THR A 33 -18.35 -2.57 -12.15
N ASN A 34 -18.23 -2.36 -10.83
CA ASN A 34 -18.92 -3.10 -9.77
C ASN A 34 -18.63 -4.61 -9.76
N GLU A 35 -17.54 -5.06 -10.40
CA GLU A 35 -17.04 -6.43 -10.29
C GLU A 35 -15.93 -6.43 -9.22
N PRO A 36 -16.19 -6.93 -8.00
CA PRO A 36 -15.16 -7.01 -6.97
C PRO A 36 -14.21 -8.19 -7.25
N GLY A 37 -12.98 -8.09 -6.76
CA GLY A 37 -12.00 -9.14 -6.96
C GLY A 37 -10.78 -9.01 -6.06
N PRO A 38 -9.92 -10.04 -6.03
CA PRO A 38 -8.63 -9.96 -5.35
C PRO A 38 -7.78 -8.83 -5.93
N TYR A 39 -6.84 -8.33 -5.14
CA TYR A 39 -6.00 -7.19 -5.53
C TYR A 39 -4.96 -7.55 -6.60
N LEU A 40 -5.41 -7.51 -7.85
CA LEU A 40 -4.65 -7.86 -9.06
C LEU A 40 -4.40 -6.66 -9.99
N ALA A 41 -4.94 -5.48 -9.66
CA ALA A 41 -4.93 -4.29 -10.53
C ALA A 41 -5.49 -4.56 -11.94
N ASP A 42 -6.52 -5.40 -12.02
CA ASP A 42 -7.26 -5.72 -13.25
C ASP A 42 -8.57 -4.93 -13.39
N TYR A 43 -8.95 -4.17 -12.36
CA TYR A 43 -10.01 -3.16 -12.45
C TYR A 43 -9.60 -2.00 -13.37
N PRO A 44 -10.56 -1.25 -13.96
CA PRO A 44 -10.21 -0.09 -14.79
C PRO A 44 -9.41 0.94 -13.99
N TYR A 45 -8.35 1.49 -14.58
CA TYR A 45 -7.38 2.37 -13.91
C TYR A 45 -7.98 3.66 -13.29
N GLY A 46 -9.19 4.05 -13.70
CA GLY A 46 -9.94 5.15 -13.09
C GLY A 46 -10.53 4.85 -11.71
N THR A 47 -10.50 3.59 -11.28
CA THR A 47 -11.10 3.11 -10.02
C THR A 47 -10.55 3.84 -8.79
N VAL A 48 -9.23 3.86 -8.60
CA VAL A 48 -8.62 4.53 -7.43
C VAL A 48 -8.73 6.06 -7.54
N PRO A 49 -8.48 6.72 -8.69
CA PRO A 49 -8.74 8.15 -8.84
C PRO A 49 -10.19 8.56 -8.51
N ASN A 50 -11.19 7.76 -8.89
CA ASN A 50 -12.59 8.05 -8.54
C ASN A 50 -12.83 7.96 -7.02
N LYS A 51 -12.16 7.03 -6.32
CA LYS A 51 -12.21 6.97 -4.85
C LYS A 51 -11.55 8.21 -4.22
N VAL A 52 -10.44 8.69 -4.77
CA VAL A 52 -9.83 9.95 -4.31
C VAL A 52 -10.82 11.11 -4.43
N GLU A 53 -11.46 11.28 -5.58
CA GLU A 53 -12.46 12.36 -5.75
C GLU A 53 -13.64 12.22 -4.81
N HIS A 54 -14.14 11.00 -4.61
CA HIS A 54 -15.24 10.75 -3.66
C HIS A 54 -14.89 11.30 -2.27
N LEU A 55 -13.70 10.97 -1.75
CA LEU A 55 -13.26 11.41 -0.43
C LEU A 55 -12.93 12.90 -0.41
N PHE A 56 -12.23 13.40 -1.43
CA PHE A 56 -11.85 14.81 -1.52
C PHE A 56 -13.07 15.76 -1.59
N MET A 57 -14.09 15.40 -2.38
CA MET A 57 -15.32 16.20 -2.46
C MET A 57 -16.07 16.21 -1.13
N ALA A 58 -16.05 15.11 -0.38
CA ALA A 58 -16.60 15.04 0.96
C ALA A 58 -15.83 15.94 1.95
N GLN A 59 -14.50 15.88 1.95
CA GLN A 59 -13.66 16.76 2.78
C GLN A 59 -13.98 18.24 2.52
N GLN A 60 -14.05 18.64 1.24
CA GLN A 60 -14.40 20.01 0.87
C GLN A 60 -15.82 20.39 1.33
N TYR A 61 -16.77 19.47 1.22
CA TYR A 61 -18.14 19.73 1.69
C TYR A 61 -18.20 19.93 3.20
N HIS A 62 -17.54 19.06 3.96
CA HIS A 62 -17.49 19.14 5.42
C HIS A 62 -16.75 20.39 5.92
N ASP A 63 -15.67 20.81 5.24
CA ASP A 63 -15.00 22.09 5.50
C ASP A 63 -15.95 23.28 5.27
N ARG A 64 -16.65 23.35 4.14
CA ARG A 64 -17.62 24.42 3.86
C ARG A 64 -18.72 24.48 4.93
N LYS A 65 -19.29 23.32 5.29
CA LYS A 65 -20.32 23.18 6.32
C LYS A 65 -19.82 23.69 7.66
N GLN A 66 -18.62 23.27 8.09
CA GLN A 66 -18.02 23.73 9.34
C GLN A 66 -17.74 25.24 9.31
N ARG A 67 -17.17 25.74 8.22
CA ARG A 67 -16.84 27.15 8.07
C ARG A 67 -18.08 28.03 8.19
N GLU A 68 -19.16 27.69 7.49
CA GLU A 68 -20.44 28.40 7.59
C GLU A 68 -20.97 28.42 9.04
N ALA A 69 -21.02 27.25 9.68
CA ALA A 69 -21.53 27.13 11.05
C ALA A 69 -20.72 28.00 12.02
N ARG A 70 -19.38 28.01 11.87
CA ARG A 70 -18.47 28.81 12.70
C ARG A 70 -18.56 30.30 12.42
N MET A 71 -18.78 30.72 11.18
CA MET A 71 -18.92 32.15 10.84
C MET A 71 -20.14 32.79 11.51
N SER A 72 -21.14 31.97 11.82
CA SER A 72 -22.37 32.38 12.51
C SER A 72 -22.28 32.39 14.04
N MET A 73 -21.16 31.93 14.61
CA MET A 73 -20.92 31.92 16.04
C MET A 73 -20.29 33.24 16.52
N SER A 74 -20.49 33.56 17.81
CA SER A 74 -19.73 34.60 18.50
C SER A 74 -18.24 34.24 18.53
N ARG A 75 -17.36 35.20 18.87
CA ARG A 75 -15.92 34.91 19.00
C ARG A 75 -15.66 33.93 20.14
N GLU A 76 -16.39 34.09 21.25
CA GLU A 76 -16.29 33.27 22.44
C GLU A 76 -16.73 31.83 22.16
N ASP A 77 -17.83 31.63 21.42
CA ASP A 77 -18.32 30.29 21.07
C ASP A 77 -17.40 29.61 20.06
N ARG A 78 -16.88 30.34 19.07
CA ARG A 78 -15.87 29.80 18.15
C ARG A 78 -14.62 29.32 18.87
N ALA A 79 -14.17 30.02 19.91
CA ALA A 79 -12.99 29.66 20.68
C ALA A 79 -13.20 28.37 21.51
N ARG A 80 -14.43 28.10 21.96
CA ARG A 80 -14.79 26.88 22.71
C ARG A 80 -15.15 25.71 21.80
N THR A 81 -15.59 25.97 20.58
CA THR A 81 -15.96 24.94 19.62
C THR A 81 -14.71 24.40 18.93
N PRO A 82 -14.40 23.10 19.04
CA PRO A 82 -13.25 22.51 18.34
C PRO A 82 -13.29 22.79 16.84
N PHE A 83 -12.11 23.01 16.25
CA PHE A 83 -11.95 23.14 14.81
C PHE A 83 -11.42 21.82 14.26
N ILE A 84 -12.14 21.24 13.30
CA ILE A 84 -11.72 20.03 12.61
C ILE A 84 -11.10 20.46 11.28
N ASP A 85 -9.88 20.02 11.02
CA ASP A 85 -9.27 20.20 9.72
C ASP A 85 -9.68 19.04 8.82
N TYR A 86 -10.72 19.24 8.01
CA TYR A 86 -11.22 18.20 7.11
C TYR A 86 -10.31 18.01 5.89
N LEU A 87 -9.49 18.99 5.52
CA LEU A 87 -8.73 19.00 4.27
C LEU A 87 -7.39 18.26 4.42
N LYS A 88 -7.48 16.99 4.83
CA LYS A 88 -6.32 16.10 5.00
C LYS A 88 -5.75 15.66 3.64
N PRO A 89 -4.44 15.78 3.40
CA PRO A 89 -3.79 15.28 2.18
C PRO A 89 -4.08 13.79 1.95
N ILE A 90 -4.49 13.45 0.73
CA ILE A 90 -4.74 12.07 0.29
C ILE A 90 -3.53 11.55 -0.49
N ILE A 91 -2.94 10.45 -0.02
CA ILE A 91 -1.98 9.66 -0.80
C ILE A 91 -2.70 8.44 -1.36
N ALA A 92 -2.54 8.16 -2.65
CA ALA A 92 -3.32 7.14 -3.35
C ALA A 92 -2.45 6.09 -4.06
N ASP A 93 -3.03 4.92 -4.22
CA ASP A 93 -2.42 3.77 -4.88
C ASP A 93 -2.51 3.85 -6.40
N GLY A 94 -1.36 4.04 -7.05
CA GLY A 94 -1.21 4.01 -8.50
C GLY A 94 -0.90 2.62 -9.06
N ASP A 95 -0.93 1.58 -8.24
CA ASP A 95 -0.53 0.21 -8.56
C ASP A 95 0.84 0.22 -9.28
N THR A 96 0.91 -0.38 -10.47
CA THR A 96 2.12 -0.40 -11.32
C THR A 96 2.12 0.70 -12.38
N GLY A 97 1.13 1.59 -12.38
CA GLY A 97 0.86 2.56 -13.45
C GLY A 97 -0.06 2.05 -14.57
N PHE A 98 -0.68 0.87 -14.40
CA PHE A 98 -1.68 0.24 -15.29
C PHE A 98 -1.25 -0.02 -16.75
N GLY A 99 0.03 0.07 -17.07
CA GLY A 99 0.55 -0.19 -18.42
C GLY A 99 1.89 0.49 -18.66
N GLY A 100 2.13 0.89 -19.91
CA GLY A 100 3.33 1.64 -20.29
C GLY A 100 3.29 3.11 -19.87
N ALA A 101 4.38 3.84 -20.13
CA ALA A 101 4.57 5.22 -19.68
C ALA A 101 3.41 6.17 -20.01
N THR A 102 2.78 6.07 -21.18
CA THR A 102 1.63 6.92 -21.55
C THR A 102 0.39 6.65 -20.72
N THR A 103 0.20 5.41 -20.24
CA THR A 103 -0.88 5.07 -19.31
C THR A 103 -0.59 5.67 -17.95
N THR A 104 0.66 5.60 -17.48
CA THR A 104 1.11 6.25 -16.25
C THR A 104 0.84 7.76 -16.28
N VAL A 105 1.17 8.44 -17.37
CA VAL A 105 0.85 9.87 -17.58
C VAL A 105 -0.66 10.14 -17.42
N LYS A 106 -1.51 9.35 -18.09
CA LYS A 106 -2.97 9.52 -18.00
C LYS A 106 -3.52 9.23 -16.61
N LEU A 107 -2.97 8.23 -15.92
CA LEU A 107 -3.35 7.89 -14.55
C LEU A 107 -2.99 9.01 -13.59
N CYS A 108 -1.75 9.52 -13.65
CA CYS A 108 -1.29 10.63 -12.82
C CYS A 108 -2.10 11.90 -13.08
N LYS A 109 -2.47 12.18 -14.33
CA LYS A 109 -3.40 13.29 -14.66
C LYS A 109 -4.72 13.14 -13.90
N LEU A 110 -5.32 11.95 -13.91
CA LEU A 110 -6.57 11.71 -13.17
C LEU A 110 -6.37 11.92 -11.67
N PHE A 111 -5.30 11.40 -11.07
CA PHE A 111 -5.06 11.61 -9.65
C PHE A 111 -4.99 13.10 -9.27
N VAL A 112 -4.29 13.91 -10.06
CA VAL A 112 -4.22 15.35 -9.84
C VAL A 112 -5.60 16.01 -9.97
N GLU A 113 -6.34 15.71 -11.04
CA GLU A 113 -7.68 16.28 -11.28
C GLU A 113 -8.69 15.91 -10.18
N ARG A 114 -8.49 14.75 -9.52
CA ARG A 114 -9.37 14.22 -8.48
C ARG A 114 -8.96 14.61 -7.05
N GLY A 115 -7.86 15.33 -6.88
CA GLY A 115 -7.44 15.90 -5.60
C GLY A 115 -6.41 15.08 -4.81
N ALA A 116 -5.66 14.18 -5.45
CA ALA A 116 -4.57 13.47 -4.78
C ALA A 116 -3.42 14.42 -4.42
N ALA A 117 -3.00 14.40 -3.16
CA ALA A 117 -1.80 15.09 -2.70
C ALA A 117 -0.53 14.26 -2.97
N GLY A 118 -0.65 12.94 -3.01
CA GLY A 118 0.43 12.06 -3.43
C GLY A 118 -0.05 10.77 -4.11
N VAL A 119 0.85 10.12 -4.83
CA VAL A 119 0.60 8.86 -5.52
C VAL A 119 1.80 7.93 -5.29
N HIS A 120 1.55 6.67 -4.97
CA HIS A 120 2.60 5.64 -4.98
C HIS A 120 2.49 4.74 -6.22
N ILE A 121 3.63 4.33 -6.77
CA ILE A 121 3.72 3.40 -7.90
C ILE A 121 4.75 2.33 -7.56
N GLU A 122 4.47 1.07 -7.92
CA GLU A 122 5.33 -0.07 -7.61
C GLU A 122 6.04 -0.68 -8.83
N ASP A 123 7.17 -1.36 -8.57
CA ASP A 123 8.06 -1.95 -9.56
C ASP A 123 7.68 -3.38 -9.97
N GLN A 124 6.45 -3.81 -9.69
CA GLN A 124 5.87 -5.03 -10.27
C GLN A 124 5.48 -4.83 -11.74
N SER A 125 5.36 -5.95 -12.45
CA SER A 125 4.80 -6.04 -13.80
C SER A 125 3.29 -5.83 -13.79
N SER A 126 2.77 -4.91 -14.61
CA SER A 126 1.32 -4.68 -14.75
C SER A 126 0.55 -5.90 -15.26
N VAL A 127 1.21 -6.83 -15.96
CA VAL A 127 0.58 -8.05 -16.50
C VAL A 127 0.33 -9.09 -15.41
N THR A 128 1.10 -9.03 -14.32
CA THR A 128 1.18 -10.10 -13.32
C THR A 128 1.10 -9.57 -11.91
N LYS A 129 0.58 -8.35 -11.75
CA LYS A 129 0.54 -7.66 -10.47
C LYS A 129 -0.16 -8.52 -9.41
N LYS A 130 0.38 -8.51 -8.19
CA LYS A 130 -0.18 -9.17 -7.01
C LYS A 130 -0.10 -8.25 -5.79
N CYS A 131 -0.86 -8.59 -4.75
CA CYS A 131 -0.64 -8.01 -3.42
C CYS A 131 0.80 -8.29 -2.95
N GLY A 132 1.41 -7.35 -2.23
CA GLY A 132 2.79 -7.46 -1.74
C GLY A 132 3.07 -8.67 -0.84
N HIS A 133 2.02 -9.25 -0.27
CA HIS A 133 2.05 -10.43 0.62
C HIS A 133 1.67 -11.74 -0.10
N MET A 134 1.43 -11.70 -1.41
CA MET A 134 1.20 -12.90 -2.22
C MET A 134 2.51 -13.39 -2.85
N ALA A 135 2.59 -14.70 -3.07
CA ALA A 135 3.70 -15.30 -3.82
C ALA A 135 3.62 -14.97 -5.32
N GLY A 136 4.70 -15.26 -6.05
CA GLY A 136 4.73 -15.13 -7.51
C GLY A 136 4.84 -13.69 -8.02
N LYS A 137 5.40 -12.78 -7.21
CA LYS A 137 5.66 -11.39 -7.63
C LYS A 137 6.71 -11.36 -8.74
N VAL A 138 6.39 -10.64 -9.80
CA VAL A 138 7.26 -10.44 -10.97
C VAL A 138 7.61 -8.96 -11.04
N LEU A 139 8.89 -8.65 -10.89
CA LEU A 139 9.42 -7.30 -11.02
C LEU A 139 9.57 -6.91 -12.49
N VAL A 140 9.58 -5.61 -12.75
CA VAL A 140 10.14 -5.05 -13.99
C VAL A 140 11.60 -4.65 -13.79
N ALA A 141 12.30 -4.43 -14.90
CA ALA A 141 13.64 -3.88 -14.88
C ALA A 141 13.68 -2.53 -14.15
N VAL A 142 14.79 -2.23 -13.46
CA VAL A 142 14.97 -0.95 -12.74
C VAL A 142 14.67 0.26 -13.65
N SER A 143 15.19 0.26 -14.88
CA SER A 143 14.94 1.29 -15.89
C SER A 143 13.47 1.47 -16.26
N GLU A 144 12.68 0.39 -16.31
CA GLU A 144 11.25 0.51 -16.61
C GLU A 144 10.51 1.21 -15.48
N HIS A 145 10.81 0.88 -14.22
CA HIS A 145 10.17 1.56 -13.09
C HIS A 145 10.60 3.03 -13.01
N ILE A 146 11.87 3.35 -13.28
CA ILE A 146 12.33 4.74 -13.41
C ILE A 146 11.52 5.49 -14.48
N ASN A 147 11.28 4.88 -15.64
CA ASN A 147 10.47 5.51 -16.69
C ASN A 147 9.04 5.82 -16.22
N ARG A 148 8.44 4.97 -15.36
CA ARG A 148 7.13 5.24 -14.76
C ARG A 148 7.19 6.44 -13.80
N LEU A 149 8.22 6.51 -12.95
CA LEU A 149 8.42 7.63 -12.03
C LEU A 149 8.65 8.94 -12.78
N VAL A 150 9.48 8.93 -13.82
CA VAL A 150 9.71 10.09 -14.70
C VAL A 150 8.43 10.49 -15.43
N ALA A 151 7.64 9.54 -15.92
CA ALA A 151 6.35 9.80 -16.56
C ALA A 151 5.34 10.45 -15.58
N ALA A 152 5.30 9.98 -14.34
CA ALA A 152 4.48 10.57 -13.29
C ALA A 152 4.90 12.01 -12.98
N ARG A 153 6.21 12.24 -12.73
CA ARG A 153 6.74 13.59 -12.46
C ARG A 153 6.51 14.54 -13.64
N LEU A 154 6.76 14.10 -14.87
CA LEU A 154 6.49 14.90 -16.07
C LEU A 154 5.02 15.35 -16.13
N GLN A 155 4.08 14.46 -15.82
CA GLN A 155 2.67 14.84 -15.81
C GLN A 155 2.35 15.86 -14.71
N PHE A 156 2.96 15.74 -13.53
CA PHE A 156 2.82 16.72 -12.46
C PHE A 156 3.38 18.09 -12.86
N ASP A 157 4.55 18.11 -13.50
CA ASP A 157 5.18 19.34 -14.02
C ASP A 157 4.31 20.01 -15.09
N ILE A 158 3.75 19.23 -16.04
CA ILE A 158 2.82 19.73 -17.07
C ILE A 158 1.60 20.40 -16.45
N MET A 159 1.09 19.86 -15.33
CA MET A 159 -0.07 20.41 -14.63
C MET A 159 0.31 21.52 -13.64
N GLY A 160 1.60 21.78 -13.42
CA GLY A 160 2.09 22.79 -12.49
C GLY A 160 1.78 22.46 -11.02
N VAL A 161 1.88 21.18 -10.63
CA VAL A 161 1.57 20.71 -9.26
C VAL A 161 2.76 20.02 -8.62
N GLU A 162 2.84 20.12 -7.29
CA GLU A 162 3.90 19.52 -6.46
C GLU A 162 3.44 18.19 -5.83
N THR A 163 2.65 17.41 -6.57
CA THR A 163 2.13 16.11 -6.08
C THR A 163 3.30 15.20 -5.65
N VAL A 164 3.18 14.65 -4.44
CA VAL A 164 4.18 13.76 -3.84
C VAL A 164 4.20 12.43 -4.58
N LEU A 165 5.37 11.98 -4.98
CA LEU A 165 5.57 10.71 -5.67
C LEU A 165 6.31 9.72 -4.76
N VAL A 166 5.69 8.58 -4.51
CA VAL A 166 6.27 7.50 -3.70
C VAL A 166 6.65 6.34 -4.61
N ALA A 167 7.91 5.92 -4.61
CA ALA A 167 8.35 4.72 -5.32
C ALA A 167 8.31 3.52 -4.37
N ARG A 168 7.45 2.55 -4.68
CA ARG A 168 7.37 1.29 -3.97
C ARG A 168 8.23 0.23 -4.66
N THR A 169 8.98 -0.55 -3.88
CA THR A 169 9.66 -1.76 -4.36
C THR A 169 9.14 -3.01 -3.67
N ASP A 170 8.84 -4.04 -4.46
CA ASP A 170 8.41 -5.37 -4.00
C ASP A 170 9.56 -6.39 -3.95
N ALA A 171 10.80 -5.92 -4.13
CA ALA A 171 11.97 -6.76 -4.35
C ALA A 171 12.38 -7.66 -3.18
N VAL A 172 11.89 -7.43 -1.96
CA VAL A 172 12.21 -8.28 -0.80
C VAL A 172 11.73 -9.71 -1.00
N ALA A 173 10.48 -9.87 -1.43
CA ALA A 173 9.82 -11.17 -1.56
C ALA A 173 9.49 -11.52 -3.02
N ALA A 174 10.14 -10.84 -3.98
CA ALA A 174 10.00 -11.16 -5.39
C ALA A 174 10.90 -12.32 -5.80
N ASN A 175 10.37 -13.22 -6.62
CA ASN A 175 11.08 -14.42 -7.07
C ASN A 175 11.30 -14.43 -8.58
N LEU A 176 10.74 -13.44 -9.29
CA LEU A 176 10.76 -13.33 -10.74
C LEU A 176 11.01 -11.89 -11.19
N ILE A 177 11.61 -11.73 -12.36
CA ILE A 177 11.76 -10.46 -13.07
C ILE A 177 11.47 -10.66 -14.56
N GLN A 178 10.83 -9.69 -15.21
CA GLN A 178 10.37 -9.82 -16.59
C GLN A 178 11.51 -10.03 -17.59
N ASN A 179 12.60 -9.32 -17.41
CA ASN A 179 13.75 -9.33 -18.31
C ASN A 179 15.05 -9.05 -17.54
N ASN A 180 16.17 -9.25 -18.21
CA ASN A 180 17.53 -9.08 -17.71
C ASN A 180 18.27 -7.95 -18.43
N VAL A 181 17.56 -6.93 -18.92
CA VAL A 181 18.18 -5.87 -19.75
C VAL A 181 18.99 -4.87 -18.93
N ASP A 182 18.70 -4.76 -17.63
CA ASP A 182 19.24 -3.73 -16.77
C ASP A 182 20.36 -4.29 -15.88
N THR A 183 21.56 -3.74 -16.01
CA THR A 183 22.75 -4.25 -15.31
C THR A 183 22.61 -4.19 -13.79
N ARG A 184 21.77 -3.29 -13.27
CA ARG A 184 21.47 -3.17 -11.83
C ARG A 184 20.74 -4.40 -11.28
N ASP A 185 20.05 -5.14 -12.13
CA ASP A 185 19.35 -6.37 -11.76
C ASP A 185 20.25 -7.63 -11.88
N HIS A 186 21.34 -7.58 -12.66
CA HIS A 186 22.11 -8.77 -13.02
C HIS A 186 22.65 -9.55 -11.83
N GLN A 187 23.12 -8.85 -10.78
CA GLN A 187 23.67 -9.48 -9.58
C GLN A 187 22.61 -10.23 -8.74
N LEU A 188 21.33 -10.03 -9.04
CA LEU A 188 20.17 -10.58 -8.34
C LEU A 188 19.44 -11.64 -9.18
N ILE A 189 19.79 -11.80 -10.46
CA ILE A 189 19.19 -12.81 -11.33
C ILE A 189 19.86 -14.17 -11.09
N LEU A 190 19.03 -15.20 -10.95
CA LEU A 190 19.46 -16.57 -10.70
C LEU A 190 19.66 -17.32 -12.03
N GLY A 191 20.80 -17.99 -12.16
CA GLY A 191 21.11 -18.85 -13.30
C GLY A 191 21.34 -20.30 -12.91
N ALA A 192 21.10 -21.21 -13.85
CA ALA A 192 21.44 -22.62 -13.73
C ALA A 192 22.97 -22.76 -13.71
N THR A 193 23.47 -23.54 -12.76
CA THR A 193 24.91 -23.80 -12.58
C THR A 193 25.30 -25.24 -12.87
N ASN A 194 24.34 -26.10 -13.21
CA ASN A 194 24.57 -27.48 -13.63
C ASN A 194 24.79 -27.59 -15.15
N PRO A 195 26.03 -27.85 -15.64
CA PRO A 195 26.33 -27.93 -17.06
C PRO A 195 25.62 -29.08 -17.79
N ASN A 196 25.12 -30.10 -17.07
CA ASN A 196 24.34 -31.20 -17.66
C ASN A 196 22.97 -30.78 -18.20
N LEU A 197 22.53 -29.57 -17.84
CA LEU A 197 21.30 -28.93 -18.35
C LEU A 197 21.56 -28.01 -19.55
N LYS A 198 22.80 -27.91 -20.05
CA LYS A 198 23.10 -27.13 -21.26
C LYS A 198 22.20 -27.59 -22.41
N GLY A 199 21.45 -26.64 -22.99
CA GLY A 199 20.47 -26.89 -24.05
C GLY A 199 19.15 -27.51 -23.60
N LYS A 200 18.91 -27.68 -22.29
CA LYS A 200 17.70 -28.27 -21.71
C LYS A 200 16.93 -27.23 -20.88
N SER A 201 16.34 -26.25 -21.56
CA SER A 201 15.59 -25.18 -20.88
C SER A 201 14.33 -25.72 -20.19
N LEU A 202 13.98 -25.14 -19.04
CA LEU A 202 12.77 -25.49 -18.30
C LEU A 202 11.52 -25.32 -19.17
N ALA A 203 11.42 -24.18 -19.87
CA ALA A 203 10.29 -23.87 -20.74
C ALA A 203 10.10 -24.91 -21.86
N THR A 204 11.19 -25.35 -22.51
CA THR A 204 11.14 -26.40 -23.53
C THR A 204 10.64 -27.72 -22.95
N ILE A 205 11.19 -28.14 -21.80
CA ILE A 205 10.81 -29.40 -21.14
C ILE A 205 9.33 -29.38 -20.73
N LEU A 206 8.85 -28.28 -20.18
CA LEU A 206 7.43 -28.13 -19.83
C LEU A 206 6.54 -28.14 -21.08
N SER A 207 6.97 -27.50 -22.17
CA SER A 207 6.25 -27.51 -23.44
C SER A 207 6.12 -28.92 -24.02
N GLU A 208 7.20 -29.70 -24.01
CA GLU A 208 7.20 -31.09 -24.47
C GLU A 208 6.34 -31.98 -23.56
N ALA A 209 6.40 -31.78 -22.24
CA ALA A 209 5.56 -32.49 -21.27
C ALA A 209 4.07 -32.22 -21.48
N MET A 210 3.68 -30.97 -21.73
CA MET A 210 2.30 -30.60 -22.05
C MET A 210 1.86 -31.21 -23.39
N ALA A 211 2.71 -31.19 -24.42
CA ALA A 211 2.42 -31.83 -25.70
C ALA A 211 2.23 -33.36 -25.56
N ALA A 212 2.89 -33.97 -24.57
CA ALA A 212 2.71 -35.38 -24.20
C ALA A 212 1.48 -35.63 -23.28
N GLY A 213 0.65 -34.62 -23.01
CA GLY A 213 -0.59 -34.75 -22.26
C GLY A 213 -0.47 -34.62 -20.73
N LYS A 214 0.70 -34.28 -20.20
CA LYS A 214 0.88 -34.07 -18.75
C LYS A 214 0.21 -32.78 -18.29
N THR A 215 -0.41 -32.81 -17.11
CA THR A 215 -1.14 -31.65 -16.58
C THR A 215 -0.99 -31.50 -15.06
N GLY A 216 -1.32 -30.30 -14.54
CA GLY A 216 -1.44 -30.04 -13.11
C GLY A 216 -0.24 -30.53 -12.28
N PRO A 217 -0.44 -31.45 -11.30
CA PRO A 217 0.64 -31.94 -10.43
C PRO A 217 1.81 -32.58 -11.16
N GLU A 218 1.59 -33.20 -12.33
CA GLU A 218 2.66 -33.84 -13.10
C GLU A 218 3.63 -32.80 -13.68
N LEU A 219 3.10 -31.66 -14.15
CA LEU A 219 3.91 -30.56 -14.65
C LEU A 219 4.69 -29.90 -13.50
N GLN A 220 4.04 -29.72 -12.35
CA GLN A 220 4.70 -29.16 -11.17
C GLN A 220 5.88 -30.04 -10.73
N ALA A 221 5.69 -31.36 -10.66
CA ALA A 221 6.77 -32.29 -10.32
C ALA A 221 7.95 -32.23 -11.31
N ILE A 222 7.68 -31.98 -12.60
CA ILE A 222 8.74 -31.80 -13.61
C ILE A 222 9.51 -30.51 -13.36
N GLU A 223 8.81 -29.40 -13.09
CA GLU A 223 9.44 -28.12 -12.77
C GLU A 223 10.28 -28.21 -11.48
N ASP A 224 9.76 -28.83 -10.44
CA ASP A 224 10.45 -28.98 -9.15
C ASP A 224 11.73 -29.81 -9.31
N ASN A 225 11.65 -30.94 -10.03
CA ASN A 225 12.82 -31.78 -10.30
C ASN A 225 13.86 -31.06 -11.14
N TRP A 226 13.44 -30.35 -12.19
CA TRP A 226 14.35 -29.58 -13.03
C TRP A 226 15.05 -28.47 -12.22
N THR A 227 14.29 -27.76 -11.39
CA THR A 227 14.80 -26.67 -10.56
C THR A 227 15.80 -27.18 -9.52
N ALA A 228 15.51 -28.32 -8.88
CA ALA A 228 16.44 -28.98 -7.97
C ALA A 228 17.75 -29.38 -8.68
N MET A 229 17.66 -29.90 -9.91
CA MET A 229 18.83 -30.24 -10.71
C MET A 229 19.63 -29.02 -11.18
N ALA A 230 18.98 -27.87 -11.40
CA ALA A 230 19.61 -26.68 -11.96
C ALA A 230 20.56 -25.97 -11.00
N GLN A 231 20.38 -26.17 -9.68
CA GLN A 231 21.20 -25.56 -8.63
C GLN A 231 21.32 -24.05 -8.82
N LEU A 232 20.16 -23.38 -8.84
CA LEU A 232 20.07 -21.95 -9.12
C LEU A 232 20.86 -21.11 -8.12
N LYS A 233 21.70 -20.22 -8.63
CA LYS A 233 22.56 -19.30 -7.86
C LYS A 233 22.66 -17.96 -8.57
N THR A 234 23.07 -16.92 -7.87
CA THR A 234 23.55 -15.70 -8.54
C THR A 234 24.92 -15.97 -9.17
N PHE A 235 25.31 -15.16 -10.15
CA PHE A 235 26.64 -15.30 -10.75
C PHE A 235 27.76 -15.11 -9.71
N SER A 236 27.56 -14.20 -8.74
CA SER A 236 28.52 -13.95 -7.67
C SER A 236 28.72 -15.17 -6.75
N GLU A 237 27.63 -15.84 -6.36
CA GLU A 237 27.71 -17.09 -5.60
C GLU A 237 28.46 -18.19 -6.38
N CYS A 238 28.23 -18.26 -7.69
CA CYS A 238 28.93 -19.19 -8.57
C CYS A 238 30.45 -18.93 -8.60
N VAL A 239 30.87 -17.66 -8.68
CA VAL A 239 32.28 -17.26 -8.65
C VAL A 239 32.91 -17.57 -7.29
N VAL A 240 32.26 -17.21 -6.19
CA VAL A 240 32.75 -17.47 -4.83
C VAL A 240 32.94 -18.97 -4.58
N ASP A 241 31.95 -19.79 -4.96
CA ASP A 241 32.03 -21.25 -4.86
C ASP A 241 33.19 -21.82 -5.68
N ALA A 242 33.42 -21.29 -6.87
CA ALA A 242 34.49 -21.76 -7.74
C ALA A 242 35.87 -21.40 -7.18
N ILE A 243 36.06 -20.20 -6.64
CA ILE A 243 37.31 -19.80 -5.95
C ILE A 243 37.56 -20.72 -4.74
N ASN A 244 36.53 -21.00 -3.95
CA ASN A 244 36.64 -21.87 -2.78
C ASN A 244 37.04 -23.30 -3.15
N LYS A 245 36.63 -23.80 -4.31
CA LYS A 245 36.99 -25.13 -4.84
C LYS A 245 38.35 -25.20 -5.52
N MET A 246 39.01 -24.08 -5.81
CA MET A 246 40.34 -24.08 -6.42
C MET A 246 41.37 -24.80 -5.53
N ASN A 247 42.28 -25.54 -6.17
CA ASN A 247 43.41 -26.18 -5.49
C ASN A 247 44.60 -25.22 -5.37
N ILE A 248 44.44 -24.19 -4.53
CA ILE A 248 45.41 -23.11 -4.27
C ILE A 248 45.54 -22.86 -2.76
N SER A 249 46.57 -22.13 -2.33
CA SER A 249 46.78 -21.80 -0.92
C SER A 249 45.61 -20.96 -0.36
N GLY A 250 45.38 -21.05 0.96
CA GLY A 250 44.33 -20.26 1.62
C GLY A 250 44.50 -18.75 1.44
N SER A 251 45.74 -18.25 1.50
CA SER A 251 46.06 -16.84 1.26
C SER A 251 45.70 -16.38 -0.15
N GLU A 252 45.91 -17.23 -1.15
CA GLU A 252 45.56 -16.90 -2.55
C GLU A 252 44.05 -16.97 -2.78
N LYS A 253 43.32 -17.88 -2.10
CA LYS A 253 41.84 -17.87 -2.11
C LYS A 253 41.30 -16.57 -1.54
N GLU A 254 41.79 -16.18 -0.37
CA GLU A 254 41.36 -14.94 0.29
C GLU A 254 41.67 -13.71 -0.56
N ARG A 255 42.86 -13.64 -1.18
CA ARG A 255 43.20 -12.58 -2.14
C ARG A 255 42.20 -12.50 -3.29
N LYS A 256 41.88 -13.63 -3.92
CA LYS A 256 40.92 -13.69 -5.05
C LYS A 256 39.49 -13.36 -4.63
N LEU A 257 39.06 -13.81 -3.44
CA LEU A 257 37.74 -13.48 -2.89
C LEU A 257 37.63 -11.98 -2.61
N ASN A 258 38.65 -11.38 -1.98
CA ASN A 258 38.69 -9.94 -1.72
C ASN A 258 38.69 -9.14 -3.02
N GLU A 259 39.44 -9.59 -4.04
CA GLU A 259 39.43 -8.99 -5.37
C GLU A 259 38.05 -9.08 -6.02
N TRP A 260 37.38 -10.25 -5.98
CA TRP A 260 36.02 -10.40 -6.49
C TRP A 260 35.03 -9.47 -5.77
N MET A 261 34.99 -9.52 -4.44
CA MET A 261 34.08 -8.73 -3.61
C MET A 261 34.30 -7.22 -3.79
N HIS A 262 35.53 -6.80 -4.07
CA HIS A 262 35.81 -5.41 -4.42
C HIS A 262 35.06 -4.97 -5.67
N TYR A 263 35.00 -5.80 -6.73
CA TYR A 263 34.30 -5.46 -7.97
C TYR A 263 32.80 -5.77 -7.95
N SER A 264 32.38 -6.78 -7.20
CA SER A 264 31.00 -7.27 -7.18
C SER A 264 30.13 -6.65 -6.08
N SER A 265 30.51 -5.49 -5.54
CA SER A 265 29.63 -4.77 -4.61
C SER A 265 28.38 -4.27 -5.35
N TYR A 266 27.22 -4.33 -4.70
CA TYR A 266 25.94 -3.97 -5.33
C TYR A 266 25.90 -2.52 -5.83
N GLU A 267 26.62 -1.61 -5.17
CA GLU A 267 26.76 -0.20 -5.58
C GLU A 267 27.37 -0.05 -6.99
N LYS A 268 28.23 -1.00 -7.40
CA LYS A 268 28.89 -0.98 -8.71
C LYS A 268 28.01 -1.51 -9.84
N CYS A 269 26.87 -2.13 -9.52
CA CYS A 269 25.89 -2.61 -10.49
C CYS A 269 26.53 -3.45 -11.61
N LEU A 270 27.37 -4.42 -11.21
CA LEU A 270 28.24 -5.16 -12.11
C LEU A 270 27.43 -5.98 -13.12
N SER A 271 27.65 -5.72 -14.41
CA SER A 271 27.02 -6.50 -15.49
C SER A 271 27.53 -7.95 -15.53
N LEU A 272 26.81 -8.83 -16.23
CA LEU A 272 27.19 -10.24 -16.29
C LEU A 272 28.46 -10.41 -17.12
N GLU A 273 28.58 -9.62 -18.20
CA GLU A 273 29.72 -9.57 -19.11
C GLU A 273 30.99 -9.16 -18.35
N GLN A 274 30.94 -8.03 -17.63
CA GLN A 274 32.06 -7.59 -16.79
C GLN A 274 32.38 -8.60 -15.69
N GLY A 275 31.35 -9.20 -15.08
CA GLY A 275 31.51 -10.27 -14.11
C GLY A 275 32.29 -11.47 -14.68
N ARG A 276 31.98 -11.89 -15.91
CA ARG A 276 32.70 -12.97 -16.60
C ARG A 276 34.15 -12.61 -16.88
N GLU A 277 34.42 -11.39 -17.33
CA GLU A 277 35.79 -10.90 -17.55
C GLU A 277 36.62 -10.89 -16.26
N ILE A 278 36.03 -10.44 -15.13
CA ILE A 278 36.71 -10.49 -13.82
C ILE A 278 36.93 -11.95 -13.40
N ALA A 279 35.93 -12.81 -13.53
CA ALA A 279 36.05 -14.23 -13.19
C ALA A 279 37.16 -14.90 -14.01
N GLU A 280 37.27 -14.60 -15.30
CA GLU A 280 38.35 -15.09 -16.17
C GLU A 280 39.73 -14.63 -15.69
N ARG A 281 39.88 -13.33 -15.34
CA ARG A 281 41.11 -12.80 -14.73
C ARG A 281 41.48 -13.49 -13.40
N LEU A 282 40.47 -13.92 -12.64
CA LEU A 282 40.66 -14.70 -11.42
C LEU A 282 40.97 -16.19 -11.69
N GLY A 283 41.03 -16.63 -12.96
CA GLY A 283 41.35 -17.99 -13.36
C GLY A 283 40.13 -18.91 -13.52
N LEU A 284 38.93 -18.35 -13.70
CA LEU A 284 37.66 -19.09 -13.83
C LEU A 284 37.10 -19.06 -15.25
N SER A 285 37.90 -19.47 -16.25
CA SER A 285 37.55 -19.36 -17.67
C SER A 285 36.37 -20.23 -18.13
N ASN A 286 35.99 -21.25 -17.36
CA ASN A 286 34.98 -22.26 -17.74
C ASN A 286 33.78 -22.31 -16.78
N LEU A 287 33.47 -21.20 -16.10
CA LEU A 287 32.35 -21.17 -15.16
C LEU A 287 31.01 -21.25 -15.89
N PHE A 288 30.29 -22.36 -15.69
CA PHE A 288 28.96 -22.54 -16.27
C PHE A 288 27.91 -21.77 -15.47
N PHE A 289 27.26 -20.81 -16.14
CA PHE A 289 26.15 -20.04 -15.61
C PHE A 289 25.24 -19.65 -16.78
N ASP A 290 23.96 -19.98 -16.68
CA ASP A 290 22.96 -19.67 -17.69
C ASP A 290 21.62 -19.32 -17.04
N TRP A 291 21.24 -18.04 -17.13
CA TRP A 291 19.99 -17.50 -16.60
C TRP A 291 18.79 -17.63 -17.55
N ASP A 292 18.99 -18.09 -18.78
CA ASP A 292 17.92 -18.29 -19.76
C ASP A 292 17.30 -19.69 -19.64
N LEU A 293 18.10 -20.68 -19.24
CA LEU A 293 17.64 -22.04 -18.95
C LEU A 293 16.50 -22.11 -17.90
N PRO A 294 16.55 -21.39 -16.76
CA PRO A 294 15.54 -21.48 -15.71
C PRO A 294 14.31 -20.58 -15.89
N ARG A 295 14.16 -19.93 -17.06
CA ARG A 295 13.01 -19.05 -17.31
C ARG A 295 11.69 -19.80 -17.17
N THR A 296 10.69 -19.12 -16.63
CA THR A 296 9.33 -19.66 -16.52
C THR A 296 8.70 -19.84 -17.90
N ARG A 297 7.55 -20.51 -17.97
CA ARG A 297 6.80 -20.69 -19.22
C ARG A 297 6.39 -19.36 -19.85
N GLU A 298 6.13 -18.35 -19.03
CA GLU A 298 5.79 -16.97 -19.43
C GLU A 298 7.03 -16.19 -19.90
N GLY A 299 8.23 -16.74 -19.72
CA GLY A 299 9.50 -16.14 -20.13
C GLY A 299 10.20 -15.33 -19.04
N PHE A 300 9.70 -15.35 -17.80
CA PHE A 300 10.30 -14.57 -16.71
C PHE A 300 11.60 -15.20 -16.20
N TYR A 301 12.56 -14.35 -15.85
CA TYR A 301 13.81 -14.76 -15.21
C TYR A 301 13.59 -15.01 -13.72
N ARG A 302 14.37 -15.94 -13.16
CA ARG A 302 14.39 -16.19 -11.71
C ARG A 302 15.15 -15.08 -11.01
N PHE A 303 14.57 -14.52 -9.95
CA PHE A 303 15.12 -13.38 -9.21
C PHE A 303 15.32 -13.76 -7.75
N LYS A 304 16.42 -13.30 -7.15
CA LYS A 304 16.73 -13.48 -5.73
C LYS A 304 16.29 -12.24 -4.96
N GLY A 305 15.04 -12.25 -4.50
CA GLY A 305 14.53 -11.19 -3.64
C GLY A 305 15.28 -11.11 -2.30
N SER A 306 15.50 -9.88 -1.84
CA SER A 306 16.15 -9.57 -0.56
C SER A 306 16.02 -8.09 -0.18
N VAL A 307 16.40 -7.74 1.04
CA VAL A 307 16.56 -6.34 1.46
C VAL A 307 17.65 -5.64 0.63
N GLU A 308 18.73 -6.34 0.26
CA GLU A 308 19.75 -5.80 -0.65
C GLU A 308 19.19 -5.46 -2.03
N ALA A 309 18.32 -6.32 -2.59
CA ALA A 309 17.64 -6.05 -3.84
C ALA A 309 16.78 -4.78 -3.76
N ALA A 310 16.06 -4.61 -2.66
CA ALA A 310 15.28 -3.40 -2.38
C ALA A 310 16.17 -2.17 -2.21
N ILE A 311 17.32 -2.26 -1.53
CA ILE A 311 18.27 -1.16 -1.37
C ILE A 311 18.80 -0.69 -2.74
N VAL A 312 19.26 -1.62 -3.60
CA VAL A 312 19.75 -1.30 -4.96
C VAL A 312 18.71 -0.55 -5.77
N ARG A 313 17.46 -1.02 -5.69
CA ARG A 313 16.31 -0.39 -6.33
C ARG A 313 16.01 0.98 -5.72
N GLY A 314 16.03 1.11 -4.40
CA GLY A 314 15.85 2.37 -3.68
C GLY A 314 16.86 3.44 -4.09
N TRP A 315 18.15 3.09 -4.22
CA TRP A 315 19.18 4.01 -4.71
C TRP A 315 18.91 4.53 -6.13
N ALA A 316 18.39 3.66 -7.00
CA ALA A 316 18.06 3.99 -8.37
C ALA A 316 16.79 4.84 -8.47
N PHE A 317 15.81 4.61 -7.60
CA PHE A 317 14.53 5.31 -7.60
C PHE A 317 14.57 6.67 -6.90
N ALA A 318 15.46 6.86 -5.92
CA ALA A 318 15.53 8.06 -5.09
C ALA A 318 15.74 9.38 -5.86
N ASN A 319 16.30 9.35 -7.07
CA ASN A 319 16.45 10.56 -7.90
C ASN A 319 15.16 10.93 -8.66
N HIS A 320 14.12 10.10 -8.57
CA HIS A 320 12.91 10.19 -9.37
C HIS A 320 11.63 10.13 -8.53
N ALA A 321 11.75 10.03 -7.21
CA ALA A 321 10.65 9.97 -6.26
C ALA A 321 11.00 10.77 -5.01
N ASP A 322 9.98 11.22 -4.30
CA ASP A 322 10.14 12.02 -3.07
C ASP A 322 10.27 11.10 -1.84
N ILE A 323 9.65 9.91 -1.90
CA ILE A 323 9.63 8.92 -0.82
C ILE A 323 9.87 7.52 -1.41
N ILE A 324 10.63 6.68 -0.70
CA ILE A 324 10.80 5.25 -1.03
C ILE A 324 10.05 4.37 -0.03
N TRP A 325 9.34 3.36 -0.53
CA TRP A 325 8.66 2.35 0.26
C TRP A 325 9.17 0.95 -0.13
N MET A 326 9.77 0.24 0.82
CA MET A 326 10.05 -1.19 0.68
C MET A 326 8.90 -2.00 1.27
N GLU A 327 8.24 -2.83 0.45
CA GLU A 327 7.24 -3.76 0.97
C GLU A 327 7.92 -4.91 1.73
N THR A 328 7.43 -5.22 2.93
CA THR A 328 7.96 -6.29 3.79
C THR A 328 6.97 -7.45 3.93
N ALA A 329 7.49 -8.64 4.28
CA ALA A 329 6.66 -9.82 4.54
C ALA A 329 6.21 -9.93 6.01
N SER A 330 6.88 -9.20 6.91
CA SER A 330 6.64 -9.18 8.35
C SER A 330 7.00 -7.81 8.94
N PRO A 331 6.56 -7.50 10.17
CA PRO A 331 6.96 -6.28 10.88
C PRO A 331 8.34 -6.49 11.55
N ASP A 332 9.39 -6.51 10.74
CA ASP A 332 10.77 -6.77 11.19
C ASP A 332 11.61 -5.49 11.29
N LEU A 333 11.95 -5.09 12.51
CA LEU A 333 12.76 -3.90 12.78
C LEU A 333 14.20 -4.03 12.24
N VAL A 334 14.76 -5.24 12.16
CA VAL A 334 16.10 -5.48 11.59
C VAL A 334 16.08 -5.21 10.09
N GLU A 335 15.07 -5.72 9.37
CA GLU A 335 14.90 -5.41 7.94
C GLU A 335 14.68 -3.91 7.73
N CYS A 336 13.85 -3.26 8.56
CA CYS A 336 13.61 -1.82 8.48
C CYS A 336 14.90 -1.02 8.67
N THR A 337 15.72 -1.39 9.66
CA THR A 337 17.00 -0.73 9.98
C THR A 337 18.01 -0.93 8.87
N LYS A 338 18.11 -2.15 8.34
CA LYS A 338 19.01 -2.50 7.24
C LYS A 338 18.65 -1.74 5.97
N PHE A 339 17.36 -1.66 5.63
CA PHE A 339 16.91 -0.92 4.46
C PHE A 339 17.18 0.57 4.61
N ALA A 340 16.81 1.17 5.74
CA ALA A 340 17.01 2.60 5.99
C ALA A 340 18.49 2.99 5.90
N GLY A 341 19.37 2.32 6.66
CA GLY A 341 20.81 2.61 6.62
C GLY A 341 21.46 2.28 5.26
N GLY A 342 20.93 1.26 4.56
CA GLY A 342 21.38 0.90 3.22
C GLY A 342 21.04 1.97 2.18
N VAL A 343 19.83 2.52 2.20
CA VAL A 343 19.45 3.61 1.30
C VAL A 343 20.17 4.92 1.67
N GLU A 344 20.24 5.23 2.96
CA GLU A 344 20.91 6.43 3.51
C GLU A 344 22.37 6.53 3.06
N SER A 345 23.08 5.39 2.93
CA SER A 345 24.51 5.38 2.55
C SER A 345 24.81 6.04 1.20
N MET A 346 23.84 6.08 0.28
CA MET A 346 23.96 6.76 -1.01
C MET A 346 22.94 7.88 -1.21
N ARG A 347 21.88 7.93 -0.40
CA ARG A 347 20.75 8.88 -0.53
C ARG A 347 20.31 9.35 0.85
N PRO A 348 21.12 10.17 1.55
CA PRO A 348 20.87 10.52 2.95
C PRO A 348 19.62 11.39 3.19
N GLU A 349 19.15 12.11 2.17
CA GLU A 349 18.01 13.02 2.29
C GLU A 349 16.66 12.39 1.89
N ILE A 350 16.66 11.14 1.38
CA ILE A 350 15.43 10.53 0.88
C ILE A 350 14.51 10.14 2.04
N MET A 351 13.23 10.47 1.92
CA MET A 351 12.22 10.09 2.88
C MET A 351 11.80 8.63 2.65
N LEU A 352 11.38 7.95 3.73
CA LEU A 352 10.91 6.57 3.66
C LEU A 352 9.44 6.46 4.08
N ALA A 353 8.75 5.46 3.54
CA ALA A 353 7.40 5.09 3.95
C ALA A 353 7.31 3.61 4.34
N TYR A 354 6.37 3.31 5.25
CA TYR A 354 6.18 1.96 5.79
C TYR A 354 4.71 1.53 5.83
N ASN A 355 4.44 0.36 5.27
CA ASN A 355 3.14 -0.30 5.36
C ASN A 355 3.07 -1.16 6.64
N LEU A 356 2.31 -0.69 7.62
CA LEU A 356 1.94 -1.43 8.83
C LEU A 356 0.87 -2.46 8.47
N SER A 357 1.26 -3.48 7.71
CA SER A 357 0.32 -4.37 7.03
C SER A 357 -0.57 -5.14 8.03
N PRO A 358 -1.90 -5.16 7.81
CA PRO A 358 -2.81 -6.03 8.55
C PRO A 358 -2.74 -7.48 8.04
N SER A 359 -1.98 -7.77 6.97
CA SER A 359 -1.67 -9.15 6.57
C SER A 359 -0.64 -9.80 7.49
N PHE A 360 0.07 -9.00 8.31
CA PHE A 360 0.93 -9.53 9.35
C PHE A 360 0.10 -10.08 10.49
N ASN A 361 0.51 -11.23 11.02
CA ASN A 361 0.03 -11.67 12.32
C ASN A 361 0.84 -10.94 13.42
N TRP A 362 0.39 -9.76 13.82
CA TRP A 362 1.06 -8.92 14.81
C TRP A 362 1.24 -9.64 16.16
N ASP A 363 0.25 -10.40 16.62
CA ASP A 363 0.32 -11.19 17.86
C ASP A 363 1.40 -12.28 17.80
N SER A 364 1.67 -12.82 16.60
CA SER A 364 2.68 -13.85 16.38
C SER A 364 4.03 -13.28 15.93
N SER A 365 4.19 -11.96 15.93
CA SER A 365 5.45 -11.31 15.53
C SER A 365 6.57 -11.47 16.58
N GLY A 366 6.22 -11.91 17.80
CA GLY A 366 7.13 -11.98 18.94
C GLY A 366 7.30 -10.64 19.67
N MET A 367 6.60 -9.58 19.23
CA MET A 367 6.53 -8.32 19.95
C MET A 367 5.52 -8.39 21.11
N ASN A 368 5.86 -7.77 22.24
CA ASN A 368 4.89 -7.44 23.27
C ASN A 368 4.17 -6.11 22.99
N ASP A 369 3.10 -5.81 23.73
CA ASP A 369 2.29 -4.61 23.56
C ASP A 369 3.11 -3.31 23.59
N PHE A 370 4.14 -3.23 24.45
CA PHE A 370 5.01 -2.05 24.50
C PHE A 370 5.85 -1.90 23.23
N GLN A 371 6.37 -3.01 22.70
CA GLN A 371 7.12 -3.00 21.45
C GLN A 371 6.23 -2.65 20.26
N MET A 372 4.98 -3.12 20.23
CA MET A 372 4.01 -2.73 19.18
C MET A 372 3.68 -1.24 19.26
N MET A 373 3.43 -0.71 20.46
CA MET A 373 3.18 0.71 20.68
C MET A 373 4.37 1.58 20.25
N ASP A 374 5.60 1.11 20.51
CA ASP A 374 6.83 1.84 20.21
C ASP A 374 7.36 1.59 18.79
N PHE A 375 6.73 0.73 17.99
CA PHE A 375 7.19 0.37 16.65
C PHE A 375 7.21 1.59 15.70
N ILE A 376 6.08 2.29 15.60
CA ILE A 376 5.92 3.50 14.77
C ILE A 376 6.95 4.58 15.10
N PRO A 377 7.10 5.04 16.36
CA PRO A 377 8.07 6.08 16.70
C PRO A 377 9.53 5.60 16.59
N LYS A 378 9.80 4.29 16.71
CA LYS A 378 11.14 3.74 16.47
C LYS A 378 11.54 3.86 15.01
N ILE A 379 10.72 3.37 14.09
CA ILE A 379 11.07 3.42 12.67
C ILE A 379 10.99 4.85 12.12
N ALA A 380 10.16 5.73 12.69
CA ALA A 380 10.17 7.15 12.33
C ALA A 380 11.57 7.79 12.50
N LYS A 381 12.34 7.40 13.52
CA LYS A 381 13.72 7.86 13.74
C LYS A 381 14.72 7.37 12.69
N LEU A 382 14.37 6.35 11.92
CA LEU A 382 15.16 5.81 10.81
C LEU A 382 14.82 6.49 9.47
N GLY A 383 13.92 7.48 9.45
CA GLY A 383 13.49 8.18 8.24
C GLY A 383 12.13 7.75 7.67
N TYR A 384 11.45 6.79 8.29
CA TYR A 384 10.08 6.39 7.89
C TYR A 384 9.04 7.44 8.34
N CYS A 385 8.95 8.53 7.57
CA CYS A 385 8.15 9.71 7.90
C CYS A 385 6.66 9.55 7.58
N TRP A 386 6.29 8.61 6.70
CA TRP A 386 4.89 8.31 6.39
C TRP A 386 4.60 6.82 6.59
N GLN A 387 3.61 6.51 7.45
CA GLN A 387 3.29 5.14 7.84
C GLN A 387 1.78 4.92 7.80
N PHE A 388 1.33 3.77 7.31
CA PHE A 388 -0.09 3.51 7.06
C PHE A 388 -0.45 2.03 7.21
N ILE A 389 -1.68 1.76 7.65
CA ILE A 389 -2.23 0.39 7.76
C ILE A 389 -3.15 0.14 6.56
N THR A 390 -2.66 -0.54 5.53
CA THR A 390 -3.30 -0.70 4.21
C THR A 390 -4.79 -1.06 4.20
N LEU A 391 -5.30 -1.84 5.17
CA LEU A 391 -6.69 -2.35 5.18
C LEU A 391 -7.45 -2.06 6.49
N ALA A 392 -7.02 -1.08 7.28
CA ALA A 392 -7.64 -0.80 8.58
C ALA A 392 -9.16 -0.57 8.48
N GLY A 393 -9.61 0.25 7.52
CA GLY A 393 -11.03 0.53 7.33
C GLY A 393 -11.86 -0.69 6.96
N PHE A 394 -11.30 -1.58 6.13
CA PHE A 394 -11.97 -2.82 5.72
C PHE A 394 -12.20 -3.74 6.93
N HIS A 395 -11.15 -3.96 7.74
CA HIS A 395 -11.27 -4.80 8.93
C HIS A 395 -12.17 -4.19 10.01
N ALA A 396 -12.11 -2.86 10.19
CA ALA A 396 -12.97 -2.16 11.14
C ALA A 396 -14.45 -2.26 10.75
N ASP A 397 -14.79 -2.01 9.48
CA ASP A 397 -16.16 -2.10 8.95
C ASP A 397 -16.68 -3.55 9.06
N ALA A 398 -15.90 -4.53 8.61
CA ALA A 398 -16.26 -5.94 8.68
C ALA A 398 -16.54 -6.40 10.11
N LEU A 399 -15.69 -6.01 11.08
CA LEU A 399 -15.84 -6.39 12.48
C LEU A 399 -17.13 -5.82 13.10
N ILE A 400 -17.38 -4.52 12.93
CA ILE A 400 -18.57 -3.91 13.54
C ILE A 400 -19.85 -4.42 12.88
N VAL A 401 -19.87 -4.59 11.55
CA VAL A 401 -21.04 -5.11 10.83
C VAL A 401 -21.35 -6.54 11.26
N ASP A 402 -20.36 -7.43 11.33
CA ASP A 402 -20.57 -8.82 11.74
C ASP A 402 -21.08 -8.93 13.19
N THR A 403 -20.39 -8.28 14.13
CA THR A 403 -20.73 -8.36 15.56
C THR A 403 -22.04 -7.67 15.89
N PHE A 404 -22.40 -6.60 15.19
CA PHE A 404 -23.68 -5.93 15.31
C PHE A 404 -24.82 -6.76 14.70
N ALA A 405 -24.66 -7.25 13.47
CA ALA A 405 -25.71 -8.01 12.78
C ALA A 405 -26.11 -9.28 13.56
N LYS A 406 -25.12 -10.03 14.07
CA LYS A 406 -25.36 -11.22 14.90
C LYS A 406 -26.13 -10.91 16.19
N ASP A 407 -25.89 -9.74 16.79
CA ASP A 407 -26.56 -9.33 18.02
C ASP A 407 -27.95 -8.74 17.75
N PHE A 408 -28.08 -7.94 16.70
CA PHE A 408 -29.35 -7.39 16.24
C PHE A 408 -30.34 -8.49 15.86
N ALA A 409 -29.88 -9.56 15.20
CA ALA A 409 -30.72 -10.73 14.90
C ALA A 409 -31.30 -11.41 16.16
N LYS A 410 -30.66 -11.26 17.32
CA LYS A 410 -31.10 -11.86 18.59
C LYS A 410 -31.90 -10.90 19.47
N ARG A 411 -31.45 -9.64 19.58
CA ARG A 411 -31.98 -8.65 20.55
C ARG A 411 -32.68 -7.46 19.90
N GLY A 412 -32.75 -7.41 18.56
CA GLY A 412 -33.37 -6.33 17.79
C GLY A 412 -32.84 -4.95 18.21
N MET A 413 -33.76 -4.02 18.44
CA MET A 413 -33.43 -2.62 18.75
C MET A 413 -32.57 -2.44 20.00
N LEU A 414 -32.58 -3.38 20.95
CA LEU A 414 -31.72 -3.29 22.13
C LEU A 414 -30.23 -3.35 21.73
N ALA A 415 -29.86 -4.19 20.76
CA ALA A 415 -28.49 -4.25 20.25
C ALA A 415 -28.06 -2.91 19.62
N TYR A 416 -28.95 -2.26 18.86
CA TYR A 416 -28.66 -0.94 18.27
C TYR A 416 -28.52 0.16 19.32
N VAL A 417 -29.44 0.21 20.28
CA VAL A 417 -29.40 1.22 21.34
C VAL A 417 -28.15 1.07 22.19
N GLU A 418 -27.77 -0.15 22.56
CA GLU A 418 -26.62 -0.40 23.42
C GLU A 418 -25.28 -0.28 22.70
N LYS A 419 -25.10 -1.00 21.60
CA LYS A 419 -23.79 -1.09 20.94
C LYS A 419 -23.45 0.11 20.07
N ILE A 420 -24.45 0.81 19.55
CA ILE A 420 -24.24 1.93 18.63
C ILE A 420 -24.63 3.24 19.31
N ARG A 421 -25.92 3.45 19.59
CA ARG A 421 -26.43 4.77 19.99
C ARG A 421 -25.87 5.26 21.34
N ARG A 422 -25.80 4.39 22.36
CA ARG A 422 -25.26 4.75 23.69
C ARG A 422 -23.75 4.99 23.61
N GLU A 423 -23.01 4.17 22.87
CA GLU A 423 -21.56 4.37 22.69
C GLU A 423 -21.25 5.62 21.85
N GLU A 424 -22.00 5.92 20.79
CA GLU A 424 -21.86 7.19 20.04
C GLU A 424 -22.06 8.40 20.96
N ARG A 425 -23.07 8.36 21.84
CA ARG A 425 -23.29 9.44 22.83
C ARG A 425 -22.13 9.53 23.82
N LYS A 426 -21.70 8.40 24.38
CA LYS A 426 -20.62 8.32 25.38
C LYS A 426 -19.30 8.85 24.84
N HIS A 427 -19.01 8.58 23.57
CA HIS A 427 -17.78 9.01 22.90
C HIS A 427 -17.92 10.34 22.14
N GLY A 428 -19.09 11.00 22.18
CA GLY A 428 -19.32 12.29 21.52
C GLY A 428 -19.21 12.24 20.00
N VAL A 429 -19.62 11.11 19.38
CA VAL A 429 -19.53 10.90 17.93
C VAL A 429 -20.52 11.81 17.21
N ASP A 430 -20.03 12.61 16.26
CA ASP A 430 -20.79 13.63 15.54
C ASP A 430 -21.94 13.08 14.69
N THR A 431 -21.81 11.84 14.19
CA THR A 431 -22.85 11.13 13.43
C THR A 431 -24.11 10.83 14.22
N LEU A 432 -24.09 10.93 15.55
CA LEU A 432 -25.30 10.81 16.38
C LEU A 432 -26.38 11.82 15.95
N ALA A 433 -25.95 13.06 15.67
CA ALA A 433 -26.77 14.12 15.07
C ALA A 433 -26.59 14.13 13.55
N HIS A 434 -27.09 13.08 12.90
CA HIS A 434 -26.85 12.78 11.48
C HIS A 434 -27.42 13.82 10.49
N GLN A 435 -28.51 14.53 10.79
CA GLN A 435 -29.01 15.64 9.95
C GLN A 435 -28.10 16.85 10.05
N LYS A 436 -27.69 17.23 11.27
CA LYS A 436 -26.68 18.27 11.46
C LYS A 436 -25.36 17.89 10.78
N TRP A 437 -24.93 16.65 10.95
CA TRP A 437 -23.70 16.11 10.37
C TRP A 437 -23.74 16.10 8.83
N SER A 438 -24.84 15.65 8.23
CA SER A 438 -25.00 15.65 6.76
C SER A 438 -25.16 17.05 6.17
N GLY A 439 -25.36 18.08 7.02
CA GLY A 439 -25.37 19.49 6.61
C GLY A 439 -26.76 20.07 6.35
N ALA A 440 -27.81 19.52 6.96
CA ALA A 440 -29.17 20.08 6.88
C ALA A 440 -29.20 21.58 7.24
N ASN A 441 -28.52 21.98 8.32
CA ASN A 441 -28.40 23.39 8.72
C ASN A 441 -27.72 24.27 7.66
N TYR A 442 -26.71 23.73 6.95
CA TYR A 442 -25.98 24.46 5.92
C TYR A 442 -26.92 24.78 4.74
N TYR A 443 -27.63 23.77 4.23
CA TYR A 443 -28.54 23.96 3.11
C TYR A 443 -29.81 24.75 3.48
N ASP A 444 -30.31 24.64 4.71
CA ASP A 444 -31.41 25.50 5.17
C ASP A 444 -31.04 26.98 5.12
N ARG A 445 -29.80 27.32 5.45
CA ARG A 445 -29.30 28.69 5.36
C ARG A 445 -29.10 29.14 3.93
N VAL A 446 -28.63 28.25 3.05
CA VAL A 446 -28.59 28.49 1.61
C VAL A 446 -30.00 28.82 1.11
N LEU A 447 -30.99 27.98 1.41
CA LEU A 447 -32.40 28.18 1.02
C LEU A 447 -32.95 29.51 1.53
N ARG A 448 -32.79 29.81 2.82
CA ARG A 448 -33.22 31.10 3.38
C ARG A 448 -32.55 32.27 2.69
N THR A 449 -31.26 32.18 2.40
CA THR A 449 -30.51 33.27 1.77
C THR A 449 -31.03 33.54 0.35
N VAL A 450 -31.21 32.49 -0.46
CA VAL A 450 -31.69 32.65 -1.85
C VAL A 450 -33.19 32.97 -1.94
N GLN A 451 -33.97 32.68 -0.90
CA GLN A 451 -35.42 32.98 -0.82
C GLN A 451 -35.74 34.27 -0.03
N GLY A 452 -34.76 35.15 0.21
CA GLY A 452 -35.01 36.47 0.81
C GLY A 452 -35.28 36.45 2.32
N GLY A 453 -34.77 35.44 3.03
CA GLY A 453 -34.79 35.34 4.49
C GLY A 453 -35.91 34.47 5.07
N ILE A 454 -36.83 33.96 4.25
CA ILE A 454 -37.95 33.11 4.68
C ILE A 454 -37.99 31.81 3.89
N THR A 455 -38.42 30.71 4.52
CA THR A 455 -38.74 29.46 3.83
C THR A 455 -39.75 28.64 4.64
N SER A 456 -40.80 28.12 3.98
CA SER A 456 -41.79 27.24 4.61
C SER A 456 -41.38 25.76 4.59
N THR A 457 -40.25 25.45 3.96
CA THR A 457 -39.76 24.07 3.72
C THR A 457 -38.36 23.84 4.31
N ALA A 458 -37.99 24.57 5.36
CA ALA A 458 -36.74 24.31 6.08
C ALA A 458 -36.73 22.87 6.61
N ALA A 459 -35.61 22.16 6.41
CA ALA A 459 -35.41 20.81 6.92
C ALA A 459 -35.27 20.81 8.46
N MET A 460 -34.77 21.91 9.03
CA MET A 460 -34.58 22.13 10.45
C MET A 460 -35.62 23.11 10.99
N GLY A 461 -36.40 22.68 11.99
CA GLY A 461 -37.50 23.46 12.57
C GLY A 461 -38.21 22.74 13.72
N LYS A 462 -39.37 23.26 14.16
CA LYS A 462 -40.14 22.67 15.26
C LYS A 462 -40.58 21.25 14.90
N GLY A 463 -40.20 20.27 15.73
CA GLY A 463 -40.60 18.87 15.58
C GLY A 463 -39.58 17.97 14.87
N VAL A 464 -38.35 18.44 14.66
CA VAL A 464 -37.26 17.58 14.15
C VAL A 464 -36.90 16.49 15.16
N THR A 465 -36.57 15.31 14.68
CA THR A 465 -36.24 14.16 15.53
C THR A 465 -34.92 14.34 16.29
N GLU A 466 -34.02 15.24 15.84
CA GLU A 466 -32.74 15.48 16.52
C GLU A 466 -32.89 16.09 17.92
N GLU A 467 -34.01 16.77 18.22
CA GLU A 467 -34.32 17.27 19.57
C GLU A 467 -34.33 16.12 20.61
N GLN A 468 -34.55 14.87 20.18
CA GLN A 468 -34.49 13.67 21.03
C GLN A 468 -33.10 13.33 21.56
N PHE A 469 -32.05 13.97 21.03
CA PHE A 469 -30.67 13.70 21.39
C PHE A 469 -30.10 14.75 22.35
N GLU A 470 -30.84 15.82 22.66
CA GLU A 470 -30.49 16.79 23.71
C GLU A 470 -30.65 16.17 25.11
N GLU A 471 -29.99 16.74 26.13
CA GLU A 471 -29.99 16.22 27.50
C GLU A 471 -31.39 16.10 28.13
N LYS A 472 -32.38 16.83 27.61
CA LYS A 472 -33.78 16.80 28.09
C LYS A 472 -34.73 16.77 26.90
N TRP A 473 -35.40 15.64 26.70
CA TRP A 473 -36.48 15.51 25.71
C TRP A 473 -37.70 14.79 26.28
N THR A 474 -38.88 15.37 26.10
CA THR A 474 -40.18 14.76 26.46
C THR A 474 -41.19 15.00 25.34
N ARG A 475 -41.88 13.93 24.89
CA ARG A 475 -42.99 14.01 23.92
C ARG A 475 -44.32 13.72 24.60
N GLU A 476 -45.30 14.59 24.42
CA GLU A 476 -46.69 14.31 24.82
C GLU A 476 -47.22 13.09 24.05
N GLY A 477 -47.71 12.07 24.77
CA GLY A 477 -48.32 10.87 24.20
C GLY A 477 -47.43 9.62 24.08
N ALA A 478 -46.17 9.65 24.53
CA ALA A 478 -45.32 8.44 24.59
C ALA A 478 -45.65 7.50 25.77
N THR A 479 -46.65 7.85 26.58
CA THR A 479 -46.97 7.25 27.89
C THR A 479 -47.93 6.05 27.86
N ASN A 480 -48.04 5.33 26.74
CA ASN A 480 -48.88 4.13 26.64
C ASN A 480 -48.09 2.82 26.42
N LEU A 481 -46.83 2.79 26.83
CA LEU A 481 -46.10 1.55 27.08
C LEU A 481 -45.85 1.51 28.58
N GLY A 482 -46.41 0.50 29.24
CA GLY A 482 -46.60 0.43 30.69
C GLY A 482 -45.36 0.76 31.54
N ASP A 483 -45.68 1.29 32.71
CA ASP A 483 -44.84 1.75 33.82
C ASP A 483 -44.15 3.10 33.63
N GLY A 484 -44.79 4.09 34.24
CA GLY A 484 -44.33 5.46 34.36
C GLY A 484 -42.96 5.54 34.99
N ASN A 485 -41.97 5.84 34.16
CA ASN A 485 -40.77 6.54 34.57
C ASN A 485 -40.47 7.61 33.54
N MET A 486 -40.28 8.83 34.04
CA MET A 486 -39.68 9.94 33.33
C MET A 486 -38.45 9.43 32.58
N VAL A 487 -38.40 9.56 31.25
CA VAL A 487 -37.20 9.23 30.47
C VAL A 487 -36.16 10.32 30.76
N ILE A 488 -35.44 10.18 31.87
CA ILE A 488 -34.26 10.98 32.15
C ILE A 488 -33.13 10.39 31.32
N ALA A 489 -32.64 11.11 30.32
CA ALA A 489 -31.31 10.88 29.78
C ALA A 489 -30.30 11.23 30.89
N LYS A 490 -30.05 10.31 31.82
CA LYS A 490 -28.98 10.50 32.81
C LYS A 490 -27.64 10.39 32.08
N ALA A 491 -26.96 11.52 31.93
CA ALA A 491 -25.52 11.57 31.77
C ALA A 491 -24.89 10.97 33.03
N GLY A 492 -24.18 9.85 32.89
CA GLY A 492 -23.17 9.46 33.86
C GLY A 492 -21.88 10.18 33.51
N MET A 493 -21.23 10.78 34.51
CA MET A 493 -19.88 11.35 34.44
C MET A 493 -18.87 10.39 33.83
#